data_AF-A0A1X7HDF0-F1
#
_entry.id   AF-A0A1X7HDF0-F1
#
_cell.length_a   1.000
_cell.length_b   1.000
_cell.length_c   1.000
_cell.angle_alpha   90.00
_cell.angle_beta   90.00
_cell.angle_gamma   90.00
#
_symmetry.space_group_name_H-M   'P 1'
#
loop_
_entity.id
_entity.type
_entity.pdbx_description
1 polymer ?
#
loop_
_entity_poly.entity_id
_entity_poly.type
_entity_poly.pdbx_seq_one_letter_code
_entity_poly.pdbx_strand_id
1 'polypeptide(L)'
;MTHHLEALTRMNEKRSDLRNLRKEGRLPCNLLGKKGTIGMVHVNAREFSLLMRDGLTKTLELSIDGGTSVSVELKEIQRNPVTKDIIHVDMLIAGGTAAAGA
;
A
#
# COMPACT_ATOMS: atom_id res chain seq x y z
N MET A 1 -13.96 -4.83 -10.65
CA MET A 1 -12.59 -5.08 -11.12
C MET A 1 -11.73 -5.28 -9.89
N THR A 2 -10.97 -6.37 -9.83
CA THR A 2 -10.02 -6.58 -8.74
C THR A 2 -8.74 -5.83 -9.11
N HIS A 3 -8.27 -4.99 -8.19
CA HIS A 3 -7.05 -4.21 -8.39
C HIS A 3 -5.89 -4.94 -7.71
N HIS A 4 -4.83 -5.24 -8.47
CA HIS A 4 -3.61 -5.87 -7.95
C HIS A 4 -2.51 -4.83 -7.84
N LEU A 5 -1.70 -4.94 -6.79
CA LEU A 5 -0.58 -4.03 -6.55
C LEU A 5 0.59 -4.78 -5.91
N GLU A 6 1.79 -4.52 -6.41
CA GLU A 6 3.02 -5.08 -5.85
C GLU A 6 3.56 -4.18 -4.72
N ALA A 7 3.93 -4.84 -3.63
CA ALA A 7 4.52 -4.25 -2.45
C ALA A 7 5.83 -4.95 -2.10
N LEU A 8 6.79 -4.17 -1.63
CA LEU A 8 8.04 -4.68 -1.07
C LEU A 8 8.13 -4.31 0.40
N THR A 9 8.65 -5.22 1.21
CA THR A 9 8.91 -4.95 2.62
C THR A 9 10.05 -3.94 2.77
N ARG A 10 9.91 -3.03 3.74
CA ARG A 10 10.99 -2.10 4.13
C ARG A 10 11.40 -2.34 5.57
N MET A 11 12.71 -2.37 5.81
CA MET A 11 13.29 -2.35 7.16
C MET A 11 13.46 -0.93 7.71
N ASN A 12 13.50 0.09 6.84
CA ASN A 12 13.89 1.44 7.23
C ASN A 12 12.67 2.33 7.54
N GLU A 13 12.64 2.86 8.76
CA GLU A 13 11.61 3.78 9.27
C GLU A 13 12.08 5.24 9.36
N LYS A 14 13.37 5.50 9.10
CA LYS A 14 13.94 6.84 9.28
C LYS A 14 13.31 7.83 8.31
N ARG A 15 13.14 9.08 8.77
CA ARG A 15 12.60 10.18 7.96
C ARG A 15 13.39 10.42 6.67
N SER A 16 14.72 10.26 6.70
CA SER A 16 15.59 10.37 5.52
C SER A 16 15.22 9.35 4.45
N ASP A 17 15.00 8.11 4.88
CA ASP A 17 14.79 6.97 3.99
C ASP A 17 13.40 7.06 3.37
N LEU A 18 12.39 7.41 4.17
CA LEU A 18 11.04 7.72 3.70
C LEU A 18 11.01 8.87 2.68
N ARG A 19 11.89 9.86 2.83
CA ARG A 19 11.99 10.97 1.88
C ARG A 19 12.62 10.51 0.55
N ASN A 20 13.67 9.70 0.61
CA ASN A 20 14.31 9.15 -0.59
C ASN A 20 13.36 8.22 -1.33
N LEU A 21 12.65 7.37 -0.60
CA LEU A 21 11.67 6.44 -1.14
C LEU A 21 10.55 7.17 -1.92
N ARG A 22 10.03 8.29 -1.38
CA ARG A 22 9.09 9.15 -2.12
C ARG A 22 9.70 9.81 -3.37
N LYS A 23 10.97 10.21 -3.32
CA LYS A 23 11.67 10.77 -4.49
C LYS A 23 11.86 9.73 -5.59
N GLU A 24 12.04 8.47 -5.22
CA GLU A 24 12.13 7.33 -6.14
C GLU A 24 10.75 6.92 -6.70
N GLY A 25 9.67 7.63 -6.35
CA GLY A 25 8.31 7.31 -6.78
C GLY A 25 7.70 6.11 -6.05
N ARG A 26 8.27 5.73 -4.90
CA ARG A 26 7.70 4.71 -4.02
C ARG A 26 6.84 5.36 -2.95
N LEU A 27 5.69 4.74 -2.68
CA LEU A 27 4.74 5.16 -1.66
C LEU A 27 4.91 4.28 -0.43
N PRO A 28 5.33 4.83 0.73
CA PRO A 28 5.37 4.07 1.96
C PRO A 28 3.96 3.77 2.46
N CYS A 29 3.74 2.54 2.90
CA CYS A 29 2.48 2.09 3.46
C CYS A 29 2.71 1.29 4.75
N ASN A 30 1.70 1.28 5.62
CA ASN A 30 1.68 0.42 6.80
C ASN A 30 0.66 -0.69 6.61
N LEU A 31 1.07 -1.90 7.00
CA LEU A 31 0.19 -3.05 7.11
C LEU A 31 -0.25 -3.20 8.56
N LEU A 32 -1.55 -3.03 8.77
CA LEU A 32 -2.24 -3.26 10.02
C LEU A 32 -2.82 -4.67 9.99
N GLY A 33 -2.62 -5.42 11.06
CA GLY A 33 -3.35 -6.65 11.36
C GLY A 33 -4.47 -6.39 12.35
N LYS A 34 -5.15 -7.47 12.78
CA LYS A 34 -6.26 -7.39 13.75
C LYS A 34 -5.92 -6.72 15.09
N LYS A 35 -4.64 -6.70 15.48
CA LYS A 35 -4.17 -6.20 16.78
C LYS A 35 -3.16 -5.04 16.70
N GLY A 36 -2.86 -4.52 15.51
CA GLY A 36 -1.90 -3.41 15.33
C GLY A 36 -1.06 -3.53 14.06
N THR A 37 -0.05 -2.67 13.90
CA THR A 37 0.87 -2.69 12.75
C THR A 37 1.71 -3.96 12.77
N ILE A 38 1.62 -4.75 11.69
CA ILE A 38 2.34 -6.02 11.53
C ILE A 38 3.51 -5.92 10.57
N GLY A 39 3.54 -4.87 9.74
CA GLY A 39 4.61 -4.70 8.77
C GLY A 39 4.60 -3.33 8.10
N MET A 40 5.76 -2.96 7.58
CA MET A 40 5.92 -1.79 6.76
C MET A 40 6.31 -2.21 5.36
N VAL A 41 5.57 -1.68 4.39
CA VAL A 41 5.81 -1.96 2.98
C VAL A 41 5.90 -0.67 2.20
N HIS A 42 6.29 -0.78 0.94
CA HIS A 42 6.14 0.29 -0.01
C HIS A 42 5.69 -0.24 -1.37
N VAL A 43 4.91 0.58 -2.06
CA VAL A 43 4.32 0.28 -3.36
C VAL A 43 4.76 1.32 -4.39
N ASN A 44 4.46 1.11 -5.67
CA ASN A 44 4.65 2.13 -6.69
C ASN A 44 3.58 3.23 -6.54
N ALA A 45 4.00 4.48 -6.33
CA ALA A 45 3.09 5.60 -6.11
C ALA A 45 2.24 5.92 -7.35
N ARG A 46 2.82 5.74 -8.55
CA ARG A 46 2.12 6.00 -9.82
C ARG A 46 1.01 4.98 -10.05
N GLU A 47 1.31 3.69 -9.87
CA GLU A 47 0.32 2.63 -9.98
C GLU A 47 -0.79 2.81 -8.96
N PHE A 48 -0.46 3.06 -7.69
CA PHE A 48 -1.48 3.31 -6.68
C PHE A 48 -2.38 4.51 -7.04
N SER A 49 -1.79 5.60 -7.56
CA SER A 49 -2.56 6.75 -8.00
C SER A 49 -3.45 6.46 -9.22
N LEU A 50 -3.04 5.55 -10.12
CA LEU A 50 -3.87 5.09 -11.24
C LEU A 50 -5.06 4.29 -10.71
N LEU A 51 -4.82 3.33 -9.82
CA LEU A 51 -5.87 2.52 -9.20
C LEU A 51 -6.90 3.41 -8.47
N MET A 52 -6.43 4.41 -7.71
CA MET A 52 -7.30 5.39 -7.05
C MET A 52 -8.17 6.20 -8.02
N ARG A 53 -7.66 6.50 -9.23
CA ARG A 53 -8.43 7.20 -10.27
C ARG A 53 -9.42 6.28 -10.98
N ASP A 54 -9.08 4.99 -11.11
CA ASP A 54 -9.92 3.97 -11.73
C ASP A 54 -11.09 3.51 -10.83
N GLY A 55 -11.24 4.08 -9.64
CA GLY A 55 -12.35 3.81 -8.75
C GLY A 55 -12.06 2.77 -7.66
N LEU A 56 -10.77 2.54 -7.35
CA LEU A 56 -10.39 1.79 -6.15
C LEU A 56 -10.94 2.49 -4.91
N THR A 57 -11.96 1.90 -4.30
CA THR A 57 -12.74 2.55 -3.23
C THR A 57 -12.43 2.01 -1.84
N LYS A 58 -12.08 0.71 -1.70
CA LYS A 58 -11.95 0.12 -0.36
C LYS A 58 -10.99 -1.04 -0.22
N THR A 59 -10.89 -1.92 -1.21
CA THR A 59 -10.08 -3.14 -1.10
C THR A 59 -9.29 -3.41 -2.36
N LEU A 60 -8.07 -3.93 -2.19
CA LEU A 60 -7.20 -4.36 -3.28
C LEU A 60 -6.46 -5.64 -2.89
N GLU A 61 -5.87 -6.30 -3.87
CA GLU A 61 -4.95 -7.41 -3.66
C GLU A 61 -3.50 -6.91 -3.68
N LEU A 62 -2.80 -7.16 -2.59
CA LEU A 62 -1.43 -6.73 -2.39
C LEU A 62 -0.50 -7.96 -2.43
N SER A 63 0.39 -8.04 -3.42
CA SER A 63 1.46 -9.04 -3.42
C SER A 63 2.67 -8.49 -2.69
N ILE A 64 3.12 -9.17 -1.63
CA ILE A 64 4.26 -8.73 -0.81
C ILE A 64 5.47 -9.57 -1.17
N ASP A 65 6.56 -8.93 -1.59
CA ASP A 65 7.84 -9.55 -1.96
C ASP A 65 7.71 -10.68 -3.01
N GLY A 66 6.74 -10.55 -3.93
CA GLY A 66 6.44 -11.58 -4.94
C GLY A 66 5.81 -12.86 -4.38
N GLY A 67 5.39 -12.84 -3.11
CA GLY A 67 4.67 -13.91 -2.46
C GLY A 67 3.17 -13.89 -2.75
N THR A 68 2.43 -14.59 -1.89
CA THR A 68 0.96 -14.71 -2.00
C THR A 68 0.29 -13.34 -1.89
N SER A 69 -0.62 -13.06 -2.83
CA SER A 69 -1.50 -11.91 -2.76
C SER A 69 -2.36 -11.96 -1.51
N VAL A 70 -2.36 -10.87 -0.74
CA VAL A 70 -3.23 -10.70 0.43
C VAL A 70 -4.28 -9.64 0.14
N SER A 71 -5.52 -9.91 0.54
CA SER A 71 -6.58 -8.90 0.44
C SER A 71 -6.39 -7.86 1.53
N VAL A 72 -6.24 -6.60 1.13
CA VAL A 72 -6.07 -5.48 2.05
C VAL A 72 -7.16 -4.45 1.84
N GLU A 73 -7.68 -3.92 2.95
CA GLU A 73 -8.62 -2.81 2.98
C GLU A 73 -7.86 -1.51 3.24
N LEU A 74 -8.12 -0.50 2.42
CA LEU A 74 -7.61 0.85 2.62
C LEU A 74 -8.34 1.47 3.81
N LYS A 75 -7.59 1.75 4.89
CA LYS A 75 -8.14 2.41 6.09
C LYS A 75 -7.98 3.91 6.03
N GLU A 76 -6.78 4.36 5.70
CA GLU A 76 -6.46 5.78 5.71
C GLU A 76 -5.53 6.12 4.57
N ILE A 77 -5.79 7.26 3.92
CA ILE A 77 -4.98 7.78 2.81
C ILE A 77 -4.56 9.19 3.19
N GLN A 78 -3.29 9.35 3.51
CA GLN A 78 -2.73 10.66 3.80
C GLN A 78 -2.31 11.32 2.49
N ARG A 79 -2.77 12.55 2.31
CA ARG A 79 -2.45 13.37 1.14
C ARG A 79 -1.71 14.62 1.57
N ASN A 80 -0.79 15.08 0.74
CA ASN A 80 -0.16 16.38 0.90
C ASN A 80 -1.25 17.47 0.75
N PRO A 81 -1.42 18.38 1.73
CA PRO A 81 -2.46 19.40 1.66
C PRO A 81 -2.27 20.40 0.51
N VAL A 82 -1.04 20.55 0.01
CA VAL A 82 -0.69 21.49 -1.06
C VAL A 82 -0.70 20.80 -2.42
N THR A 83 0.09 19.74 -2.58
CA THR A 83 0.26 19.07 -3.88
C THR A 83 -0.83 18.04 -4.18
N LYS A 84 -1.62 17.65 -3.17
CA LYS A 84 -2.61 16.55 -3.22
C LYS A 84 -2.01 15.17 -3.50
N ASP A 85 -0.68 15.05 -3.51
CA ASP A 85 0.00 13.77 -3.68
C ASP A 85 -0.28 12.85 -2.50
N ILE A 86 -0.41 11.56 -2.78
CA ILE A 86 -0.57 10.54 -1.75
C ILE A 86 0.81 10.33 -1.12
N ILE A 87 0.92 10.57 0.19
CA ILE A 87 2.20 10.55 0.92
C ILE A 87 2.36 9.35 1.84
N HIS A 88 1.23 8.74 2.24
CA HIS A 88 1.17 7.58 3.10
C HIS A 88 -0.18 6.89 2.98
N VAL A 89 -0.21 5.56 3.12
CA VAL A 89 -1.44 4.78 3.12
C VAL A 89 -1.39 3.74 4.24
N ASP A 90 -2.45 3.71 5.05
CA ASP A 90 -2.64 2.68 6.06
C ASP A 90 -3.61 1.63 5.52
N MET A 91 -3.16 0.38 5.48
CA MET A 91 -3.90 -0.75 4.93
C MET A 91 -4.12 -1.79 6.04
N LEU A 92 -5.35 -2.27 6.17
CA LEU A 92 -5.68 -3.37 7.08
C LEU A 92 -5.73 -4.67 6.29
N ILE A 93 -5.00 -5.69 6.74
CA ILE A 93 -5.13 -7.04 6.19
C ILE A 93 -6.50 -7.56 6.57
N ALA A 94 -7.36 -7.74 5.55
CA ALA A 94 -8.59 -8.48 5.71
C ALA A 94 -8.17 -9.95 5.86
N GLY A 95 -8.54 -10.60 6.97
CA GLY A 95 -8.14 -11.98 7.27
C GLY A 95 -8.70 -13.03 6.31
N GLY A 96 -9.14 -12.64 5.11
CA GLY A 96 -9.34 -13.53 3.98
C GLY A 96 -8.03 -13.63 3.22
N THR A 97 -7.42 -14.81 3.25
CA THR A 97 -6.54 -15.26 2.18
C THR A 97 -7.24 -14.96 0.85
N ALA A 98 -6.72 -14.03 0.06
CA ALA A 98 -7.17 -13.89 -1.31
C ALA A 98 -6.77 -15.18 -2.02
N ALA A 99 -7.76 -16.06 -2.19
CA ALA A 99 -7.62 -17.23 -3.03
C ALA A 99 -7.33 -16.75 -4.45
N ALA A 100 -6.35 -17.41 -5.06
CA ALA A 100 -5.94 -17.26 -6.44
C ALA A 100 -7.10 -17.07 -7.44
N GLY A 101 -6.88 -16.21 -8.43
CA GLY A 101 -7.48 -16.31 -9.76
C GLY A 101 -6.38 -15.94 -10.76
N ALA A 102 -5.77 -16.93 -11.43
CA ALA A 102 -6.22 -17.56 -12.68
C ALA A 102 -5.57 -16.87 -13.89
#